data_AF-J5HVZ8-F1
#
_entry.id   AF-J5HVZ8-F1
#
_cell.length_a   1.000
_cell.length_b   1.000
_cell.length_c   1.000
_cell.angle_alpha   90.00
_cell.angle_beta   90.00
_cell.angle_gamma   90.00
#
_symmetry.space_group_name_H-M   'P 1'
#
loop_
_entity.id
_entity.type
_entity.pdbx_description
1 polymer ?
#
loop_
_entity_poly.entity_id
_entity_poly.type
_entity_poly.pdbx_seq_one_letter_code
_entity_poly.pdbx_strand_id
1 'polypeptide(L)' 'MIPEEETVGAERRLVKMLREIWDNDNFVLGVRLRLKTDEEREEVMQAYEDGDLLDSDDVLLFALDIHQDREGTAQEA' A
#
# COMPACT_ATOMS: atom_id res chain seq x y z
N MET A 1 -2.09 -6.58 -15.67
CA MET A 1 -2.70 -7.58 -14.77
C MET A 1 -1.61 -8.42 -14.13
N ILE A 2 -1.21 -8.06 -12.91
CA ILE A 2 -0.45 -8.98 -12.05
C ILE A 2 -1.48 -9.98 -11.50
N PRO A 3 -1.33 -11.29 -11.74
CA PRO A 3 -2.32 -12.25 -11.29
C PRO A 3 -2.34 -12.31 -9.77
N GLU A 4 -3.54 -12.26 -9.18
CA GLU A 4 -3.75 -12.40 -7.73
C GLU A 4 -3.22 -13.75 -7.20
N GLU A 5 -3.07 -14.74 -8.08
CA GLU A 5 -2.54 -16.08 -7.82
C GLU A 5 -1.06 -16.11 -7.40
N GLU A 6 -0.30 -15.02 -7.61
CA GLU A 6 1.10 -14.92 -7.15
C GLU A 6 1.24 -14.32 -5.73
N THR A 7 0.14 -13.88 -5.11
CA THR A 7 0.17 -13.20 -3.80
C THR A 7 -0.36 -14.13 -2.69
N VAL A 8 0.40 -14.25 -1.59
CA VAL A 8 0.04 -15.03 -0.41
C VAL A 8 0.03 -14.14 0.83
N GLY A 9 -0.73 -14.52 1.87
CA GLY A 9 -0.70 -13.84 3.17
C GLY A 9 -1.16 -12.37 3.14
N ALA A 10 -0.35 -11.46 3.69
CA ALA A 10 -0.64 -10.03 3.79
C ALA A 10 -0.75 -9.36 2.41
N GLU A 11 0.06 -9.76 1.43
CA GLU A 11 0.04 -9.17 0.10
C GLU A 11 -1.29 -9.38 -0.62
N ARG A 12 -1.89 -10.56 -0.49
CA ARG A 12 -3.20 -10.85 -1.10
C ARG A 12 -4.32 -10.00 -0.49
N ARG A 13 -4.31 -9.84 0.84
CA ARG A 13 -5.29 -9.01 1.55
C ARG A 13 -5.18 -7.55 1.14
N LEU A 14 -3.94 -7.04 1.06
CA LEU A 14 -3.65 -5.69 0.59
C LEU A 14 -4.17 -5.49 -0.84
N VAL A 15 -3.81 -6.36 -1.79
CA VAL A 15 -4.25 -6.20 -3.20
C VAL A 15 -5.76 -6.16 -3.33
N LYS A 16 -6.46 -7.01 -2.57
CA LYS A 16 -7.92 -7.02 -2.55
C LYS A 16 -8.47 -5.67 -2.07
N MET A 17 -7.99 -5.16 -0.94
CA MET A 17 -8.39 -3.87 -0.40
C MET A 17 -8.13 -2.74 -1.40
N LEU A 18 -6.95 -2.70 -2.01
CA LEU A 18 -6.59 -1.69 -3.00
C LEU A 18 -7.55 -1.70 -4.20
N ARG A 19 -7.94 -2.88 -4.70
CA ARG A 19 -8.91 -2.99 -5.79
C ARG A 19 -10.34 -2.61 -5.38
N GLU A 20 -10.69 -2.77 -4.11
CA GLU A 20 -11.96 -2.29 -3.55
C GLU A 20 -11.99 -0.75 -3.48
N ILE A 21 -10.85 -0.10 -3.21
CA ILE A 21 -10.70 1.36 -3.25
C ILE A 21 -10.74 1.87 -4.69
N TRP A 22 -9.87 1.34 -5.54
CA TRP A 22 -9.81 1.69 -6.95
C TRP A 22 -9.25 0.52 -7.78
N ASP A 23 -10.10 -0.07 -8.62
CA ASP A 23 -9.71 -1.15 -9.53
C ASP A 23 -8.86 -0.61 -10.70
N ASN A 24 -7.61 -0.27 -10.39
CA ASN A 24 -6.65 0.30 -11.31
C ASN A 24 -5.27 -0.36 -11.13
N ASP A 25 -4.78 -1.00 -12.19
CA ASP A 25 -3.51 -1.73 -12.18
C ASP A 25 -2.30 -0.84 -11.81
N ASN A 26 -2.29 0.43 -12.23
CA ASN A 26 -1.17 1.35 -11.93
C ASN A 26 -1.17 1.78 -10.46
N PHE A 27 -2.34 1.99 -9.88
CA PHE A 27 -2.48 2.27 -8.45
C PHE A 27 -1.99 1.08 -7.62
N VAL A 28 -2.53 -0.11 -7.89
CA VAL A 28 -2.15 -1.34 -7.18
C VAL A 28 -0.65 -1.61 -7.29
N LEU A 29 -0.08 -1.48 -8.51
CA LEU A 29 1.35 -1.65 -8.71
C LEU A 29 2.15 -0.56 -7.98
N GLY A 30 1.70 0.69 -8.02
CA GLY A 30 2.36 1.82 -7.36
C GLY A 30 2.51 1.62 -5.85
N VAL A 31 1.46 1.12 -5.18
CA VAL A 31 1.50 0.81 -3.75
C VAL A 31 2.41 -0.40 -3.49
N ARG A 32 2.25 -1.49 -4.24
CA ARG A 32 3.08 -2.70 -4.08
C ARG A 32 4.57 -2.47 -4.29
N LEU A 33 4.95 -1.56 -5.18
CA LEU A 33 6.36 -1.25 -5.42
C LEU A 33 7.02 -0.55 -4.23
N ARG A 34 6.26 0.10 -3.35
CA ARG A 34 6.75 0.84 -2.19
C ARG A 34 6.84 -0.02 -0.93
N LEU A 35 5.93 -0.96 -0.76
CA LEU A 35 5.87 -1.88 0.39
C LEU A 35 6.68 -3.16 0.10
N LYS A 36 7.66 -3.48 0.94
CA LYS A 36 8.59 -4.60 0.81
C LYS A 36 8.37 -5.69 1.84
N THR A 37 7.88 -5.34 3.03
CA THR A 37 7.68 -6.30 4.13
C THR A 37 6.20 -6.54 4.39
N ASP A 38 5.85 -7.63 5.07
CA ASP A 38 4.46 -7.89 5.46
C ASP A 38 3.98 -6.89 6.52
N GLU A 39 4.88 -6.42 7.38
CA GLU A 39 4.62 -5.39 8.39
C GLU A 39 4.15 -4.07 7.76
N GLU A 40 4.87 -3.58 6.74
CA GLU A 40 4.48 -2.36 6.00
C GLU A 40 3.14 -2.51 5.28
N ARG A 41 2.81 -3.73 4.82
CA ARG A 41 1.51 -4.00 4.21
C ARG A 41 0.39 -3.99 5.25
N GLU A 42 0.64 -4.53 6.43
CA GLU A 42 -0.32 -4.50 7.54
C GLU A 42 -0.54 -3.08 8.05
N GLU A 43 0.49 -2.25 8.08
CA GLU A 43 0.38 -0.83 8.47
C GLU A 43 -0.56 -0.05 7.54
N VAL A 44 -0.43 -0.20 6.22
CA VAL A 44 -1.36 0.42 5.26
C VAL A 44 -2.79 -0.10 5.43
N MET A 45 -2.96 -1.41 5.66
CA MET A 45 -4.28 -1.99 5.88
C MET A 45 -4.92 -1.48 7.18
N GLN A 46 -4.14 -1.34 8.26
CA GLN A 46 -4.61 -0.81 9.54
C GLN A 46 -5.02 0.66 9.41
N ALA A 47 -4.20 1.51 8.79
CA ALA A 47 -4.53 2.92 8.58
C ALA A 47 -5.81 3.10 7.73
N TYR A 48 -6.06 2.19 6.77
CA TYR A 48 -7.32 2.16 6.04
C TYR A 48 -8.51 1.72 6.91
N GLU A 49 -8.34 0.67 7.70
CA GLU A 49 -9.38 0.17 8.62
C GLU A 49 -9.75 1.18 9.72
N ASP A 50 -8.76 1.94 10.20
CA ASP A 50 -8.94 3.00 11.20
C ASP A 50 -9.60 4.27 10.60
N GLY A 51 -9.68 4.35 9.28
CA GLY A 51 -10.31 5.46 8.55
C GLY A 51 -9.38 6.66 8.32
N ASP A 52 -8.08 6.49 8.49
CA ASP A 52 -7.07 7.52 8.22
C ASP A 52 -6.80 7.68 6.72
N LEU A 53 -7.01 6.61 5.93
CA LEU A 53 -6.87 6.61 4.47
C LEU A 53 -8.25 6.59 3.81
N LEU A 54 -8.66 7.69 3.17
CA LEU A 54 -10.02 7.85 2.65
C LEU A 54 -10.15 7.50 1.18
N ASP A 55 -9.06 7.70 0.41
CA ASP A 55 -9.05 7.47 -1.04
C ASP A 55 -7.70 6.92 -1.54
N SER A 56 -7.60 6.72 -2.86
CA SER A 56 -6.41 6.16 -3.49
C SER A 56 -5.17 7.05 -3.38
N ASP A 57 -5.34 8.37 -3.32
CA ASP A 57 -4.21 9.30 -3.21
C ASP A 57 -3.63 9.25 -1.79
N ASP A 58 -4.48 9.21 -0.77
CA ASP A 58 -4.04 9.01 0.63
C ASP A 58 -3.23 7.73 0.78
N VAL A 59 -3.73 6.62 0.24
CA VAL A 59 -3.03 5.32 0.29
C VAL A 59 -1.68 5.38 -0.43
N LEU A 60 -1.61 6.06 -1.58
CA LEU A 60 -0.37 6.15 -2.34
C LEU A 60 0.68 7.03 -1.63
N LEU A 61 0.25 8.12 -1.02
CA LEU A 61 1.10 9.01 -0.23
C LEU A 61 1.59 8.32 1.04
N PHE A 62 0.71 7.63 1.76
CA PHE A 62 1.08 6.89 2.97
C PHE A 62 2.07 5.75 2.66
N ALA A 63 1.85 4.99 1.59
CA ALA A 63 2.82 3.99 1.13
C ALA A 63 4.15 4.61 0.69
N LEU A 64 4.14 5.85 0.17
CA LEU A 64 5.37 6.57 -0.16
C LEU A 64 6.12 7.00 1.11
N ASP A 65 5.42 7.47 2.13
CA ASP A 65 5.99 7.85 3.42
C ASP A 65 6.74 6.67 4.07
N ILE A 66 6.08 5.51 4.17
CA ILE A 66 6.70 4.25 4.63
C ILE A 66 7.97 3.92 3.83
N HIS A 67 7.93 4.08 2.51
CA HIS A 67 9.09 3.83 1.66
C HIS A 67 10.23 4.81 1.93
N GLN A 68 9.92 6.09 2.11
CA GLN A 68 10.90 7.14 2.37
C GLN A 68 11.52 6.99 3.76
N ASP A 69 10.73 6.64 4.76
CA ASP A 69 11.18 6.30 6.11
C ASP A 69 12.16 5.13 6.10
N ARG A 70 11.82 4.04 5.39
CA ARG A 70 12.73 2.90 5.23
C ARG A 70 14.04 3.29 4.54
N GLU A 71 13.99 4.17 3.54
CA GLU A 71 15.19 4.64 2.83
C GLU A 71 15.97 5.70 3.61
N GLY A 72 15.45 6.20 4.74
CA GLY A 72 16.04 7.31 5.47
C GLY A 72 16.05 8.62 4.68
N THR A 73 15.09 8.78 3.77
CA THR A 73 14.94 9.96 2.88
C THR A 73 13.76 10.85 3.28
N ALA A 74 13.07 10.54 4.38
CA ALA A 74 12.09 11.42 4.99
C ALA A 74 12.71 12.80 5.15
N GLN A 75 12.24 13.74 4.34
CA GLN A 75 12.76 15.09 4.31
C GLN A 75 12.26 15.73 5.61
N GLU A 76 13.15 15.91 6.60
CA GLU A 76 12.86 16.74 7.77
C GLU A 76 12.36 18.10 7.25
N ALA A 77 11.07 18.36 7.43
CA ALA A 77 10.42 19.61 7.07
C ALA A 77 10.33 20.53 8.30
#